data_AF-A0A131Z489-F1
#
_entry.id   AF-A0A131Z489-F1
#
_cell.length_a   1.000
_cell.length_b   1.000
_cell.length_c   1.000
_cell.angle_alpha   90.00
_cell.angle_beta   90.00
_cell.angle_gamma   90.00
#
_symmetry.space_group_name_H-M   'P 1'
#
loop_
_entity.id
_entity.type
_entity.pdbx_description
1 polymer ?
#
loop_
_entity_poly.entity_id
_entity_poly.type
_entity_poly.pdbx_seq_one_letter_code
_entity_poly.pdbx_strand_id
1 'polypeptide(L)'
;MRSESGRCFYHAIRNILNGRNETRVILYENSCNQHIQCKWGECCRKKHNRTRCHRRPRYGGRCTNTSFRGIYKGYCDCFVSQGTCVNNRCI
;
A
#
# COMPACT_ATOMS: atom_id res chain seq x y z
N MET A 1 16.12 5.03 -12.56
CA MET A 1 15.45 6.16 -11.86
C MET A 1 14.70 5.60 -10.65
N ARG A 2 15.36 5.54 -9.49
CA ARG A 2 14.80 5.03 -8.23
C ARG A 2 13.93 6.13 -7.61
N SER A 3 12.62 5.93 -7.59
CA SER A 3 11.70 6.80 -6.84
C SER A 3 11.76 6.44 -5.37
N GLU A 4 12.66 7.10 -4.64
CA GLU A 4 12.51 7.39 -3.22
C GLU A 4 11.21 8.18 -3.00
N SER A 5 10.39 7.75 -2.04
CA SER A 5 9.43 8.58 -1.26
C SER A 5 8.41 7.67 -0.57
N GLY A 6 8.88 6.82 0.34
CA GLY A 6 8.03 6.05 1.22
C GLY A 6 8.20 6.52 2.66
N ARG A 7 7.63 7.69 3.04
CA ARG A 7 7.50 8.05 4.47
C ARG A 7 6.88 6.87 5.23
N CYS A 8 7.69 6.24 6.08
CA CYS A 8 7.30 5.17 7.00
C CYS A 8 6.43 5.77 8.11
N PHE A 9 5.32 5.13 8.45
CA PHE A 9 4.63 5.41 9.71
C PHE A 9 5.33 4.59 10.79
N TYR A 10 6.03 5.25 11.71
CA TYR A 10 6.69 4.63 12.84
C TYR A 10 5.70 4.59 14.01
N HIS A 11 5.29 3.40 14.44
CA HIS A 11 4.68 3.22 15.76
C HIS A 11 5.71 2.53 16.65
N ALA A 12 6.26 3.27 17.61
CA ALA A 12 7.08 2.71 18.66
C ALA A 12 6.16 2.08 19.72
N ILE A 13 6.11 0.76 19.79
CA ILE A 13 5.44 0.05 20.87
C ILE A 13 6.49 -0.22 21.95
N ARG A 14 6.33 0.39 23.12
CA ARG A 14 7.13 0.05 24.31
C ARG A 14 6.55 -1.21 24.93
N ASN A 15 7.27 -2.32 24.83
CA ASN A 15 6.98 -3.52 25.60
C ASN A 15 7.96 -3.60 26.77
N ILE A 16 7.45 -3.60 27.99
CA ILE A 16 8.25 -3.85 29.20
C ILE A 16 8.15 -5.35 29.48
N LEU A 17 9.17 -6.11 29.08
CA LEU A 17 9.31 -7.52 29.44
C LEU A 17 10.53 -7.65 30.36
N ASN A 18 10.31 -8.14 31.59
CA ASN A 18 11.36 -8.47 32.56
C ASN A 18 12.41 -7.36 32.80
N GLY A 19 11.97 -6.12 33.06
CA GLY A 19 12.85 -5.03 33.50
C GLY A 19 13.87 -4.54 32.45
N ARG A 20 13.85 -5.07 31.23
CA ARG A 20 14.66 -4.57 30.10
C ARG A 20 13.79 -3.72 29.18
N ASN A 21 14.20 -2.47 28.99
CA ASN A 21 13.59 -1.54 28.03
C ASN A 21 13.99 -1.94 26.60
N GLU A 22 13.37 -2.99 26.06
CA GLU A 22 13.54 -3.33 24.65
C GLU A 22 12.58 -2.49 23.80
N THR A 23 13.11 -1.45 23.16
CA THR A 23 12.37 -0.72 22.12
C THR A 23 12.40 -1.54 20.84
N ARG A 24 11.43 -2.43 20.62
CA ARG A 24 11.25 -3.07 19.32
C ARG A 24 10.56 -2.12 18.38
N VAL A 25 11.33 -1.53 17.46
CA VAL A 25 10.76 -0.82 16.31
C VAL A 25 10.14 -1.86 15.39
N ILE A 26 8.83 -2.04 15.46
CA ILE A 26 8.11 -2.81 14.45
C ILE A 26 8.06 -1.94 13.20
N LEU A 27 8.90 -2.25 12.22
CA LEU A 27 8.80 -1.71 10.88
C LEU A 27 7.49 -2.22 10.27
N TYR A 28 6.40 -1.47 10.45
CA TYR A 28 5.21 -1.61 9.62
C TYR A 28 5.59 -1.10 8.23
N GLU A 29 6.25 -1.95 7.45
CA GLU A 29 6.53 -1.71 6.03
C GLU A 29 5.20 -1.48 5.30
N ASN A 30 4.78 -0.20 5.23
CA ASN A 30 3.70 0.30 4.39
C ASN A 30 2.44 -0.60 4.39
N SER A 31 2.12 -1.24 5.51
CA SER A 31 1.02 -2.20 5.61
C SER A 31 -0.30 -1.46 5.71
N CYS A 32 -1.33 -1.96 5.03
CA CYS A 32 -2.65 -1.36 5.04
C CYS A 32 -3.73 -2.43 5.14
N ASN A 33 -4.83 -2.05 5.76
CA ASN A 33 -6.07 -2.83 5.82
C ASN A 33 -7.21 -2.12 5.08
N GLN A 34 -7.06 -0.83 4.77
CA GLN A 34 -7.99 -0.04 3.96
C GLN A 34 -7.22 0.98 3.10
N HIS A 35 -7.81 1.40 1.98
CA HIS A 35 -7.18 2.37 1.06
C HIS A 35 -6.90 3.73 1.69
N ILE A 36 -7.71 4.17 2.66
CA ILE A 36 -7.58 5.46 3.34
C ILE A 36 -6.30 5.58 4.18
N GLN A 37 -5.66 4.45 4.52
CA GLN A 37 -4.38 4.43 5.23
C GLN A 37 -3.19 4.70 4.30
N CYS A 38 -3.41 4.67 2.98
CA CYS A 38 -2.39 4.92 1.98
C CYS A 38 -2.38 6.38 1.55
N LYS A 39 -1.24 6.85 1.03
CA LYS A 39 -1.13 8.23 0.55
C LYS A 39 -2.01 8.45 -0.66
N TRP A 40 -2.32 9.71 -0.92
CA TRP A 40 -3.00 10.09 -2.15
C TRP A 40 -2.23 9.58 -3.38
N GLY A 41 -2.93 8.92 -4.29
CA GLY A 41 -2.33 8.26 -5.44
C GLY A 41 -1.82 6.84 -5.21
N GLU A 42 -1.95 6.31 -4.00
CA GLU A 42 -1.69 4.91 -3.69
C GLU A 42 -3.01 4.13 -3.54
N CYS A 43 -2.91 2.80 -3.60
CA CYS A 43 -3.98 1.88 -3.28
C CYS A 43 -3.47 0.86 -2.26
N CYS A 44 -4.39 0.31 -1.48
CA CYS A 44 -4.09 -0.81 -0.62
C CYS A 44 -4.24 -2.11 -1.42
N ARG A 45 -3.15 -2.85 -1.68
CA ARG A 45 -3.23 -4.14 -2.39
C ARG A 45 -2.63 -5.29 -1.61
N LYS A 46 -3.24 -6.46 -1.76
CA LYS A 46 -2.74 -7.75 -1.28
C LYS A 46 -1.91 -8.41 -2.38
N LYS A 47 -0.64 -8.66 -2.08
CA LYS A 47 0.27 -9.47 -2.91
C LYS A 47 0.76 -10.66 -2.08
N HIS A 48 0.49 -11.87 -2.56
CA HIS A 48 0.65 -13.11 -1.79
C HIS A 48 -0.11 -12.99 -0.45
N ASN A 49 0.61 -12.95 0.68
CA ASN A 49 0.05 -12.83 2.03
C ASN A 49 0.34 -11.49 2.70
N ARG A 50 0.79 -10.47 1.96
CA ARG A 50 1.08 -9.14 2.51
C ARG A 50 0.16 -8.10 1.87
N THR A 51 -0.53 -7.33 2.72
CA THR A 51 -1.35 -6.19 2.29
C THR A 51 -0.58 -4.90 2.55
N ARG A 52 -0.29 -4.15 1.49
CA ARG A 52 0.55 -2.95 1.54
C ARG A 52 0.03 -1.85 0.62
N CYS A 53 0.40 -0.62 0.94
CA CYS A 53 0.19 0.53 0.08
C CYS A 53 1.14 0.48 -1.12
N HIS A 54 0.58 0.65 -2.30
CA HIS A 54 1.31 0.67 -3.56
C HIS A 54 0.80 1.79 -4.46
N ARG A 55 1.70 2.40 -5.22
CA ARG A 55 1.34 3.43 -6.19
C ARG A 55 0.34 2.90 -7.23
N ARG A 56 -0.69 3.70 -7.51
CA ARG A 56 -1.63 3.41 -8.60
C ARG A 56 -0.91 3.53 -9.95
N PRO A 57 -1.12 2.59 -10.88
CA PRO A 57 -0.67 2.72 -12.26
C PRO A 57 -1.23 3.99 -12.92
N ARG A 58 -0.42 4.60 -13.78
CA ARG A 58 -0.81 5.65 -14.73
C ARG A 58 -1.14 5.02 -16.08
N TYR A 59 -1.46 5.85 -17.08
CA TYR A 59 -1.71 5.45 -18.46
C TYR A 59 -0.72 4.37 -18.97
N GLY A 60 -1.24 3.31 -19.58
CA GLY A 60 -0.49 2.14 -20.04
C GLY A 60 -0.09 1.13 -18.96
N GLY A 61 -0.21 1.47 -17.68
CA GLY A 61 0.11 0.59 -16.56
C GLY A 61 -0.91 -0.53 -16.36
N ARG A 62 -0.46 -1.67 -15.79
CA ARG A 62 -1.33 -2.80 -15.45
C ARG A 62 -2.22 -2.46 -14.25
N CYS A 63 -3.50 -2.71 -14.39
CA CYS A 63 -4.50 -2.39 -13.37
C CYS A 63 -5.50 -3.53 -13.16
N THR A 64 -6.33 -3.39 -12.13
CA THR A 64 -7.52 -4.22 -11.90
C THR A 64 -8.67 -3.38 -11.36
N ASN A 65 -9.90 -3.74 -11.70
CA ASN A 65 -11.11 -3.18 -11.09
C ASN A 65 -11.60 -4.01 -9.89
N THR A 66 -10.97 -5.14 -9.62
CA THR A 66 -11.40 -6.05 -8.56
C THR A 66 -10.76 -5.66 -7.22
N SER A 67 -11.60 -5.24 -6.27
CA SER A 67 -11.21 -5.03 -4.89
C SER A 67 -12.20 -5.70 -3.93
N PHE A 68 -11.74 -6.05 -2.74
CA PHE A 68 -12.59 -6.55 -1.66
C PHE A 68 -12.38 -5.65 -0.43
N ARG A 69 -13.45 -5.00 0.03
CA ARG A 69 -13.40 -4.03 1.15
C ARG A 69 -12.31 -2.94 0.96
N GLY A 70 -12.11 -2.48 -0.27
CA GLY A 70 -11.09 -1.47 -0.60
C GLY A 70 -9.64 -1.98 -0.64
N ILE A 71 -9.44 -3.31 -0.59
CA ILE A 71 -8.15 -3.97 -0.80
C ILE A 71 -8.12 -4.62 -2.18
N TYR A 72 -7.18 -4.22 -3.04
CA TYR A 72 -7.05 -4.77 -4.39
C TYR A 72 -6.24 -6.07 -4.39
N LYS A 73 -6.59 -7.00 -5.29
CA LYS A 73 -5.87 -8.29 -5.43
C LYS A 73 -4.88 -8.20 -6.60
N GLY A 74 -3.58 -8.34 -6.31
CA GLY A 74 -2.51 -8.34 -7.33
C GLY A 74 -2.11 -6.95 -7.83
N TYR A 75 -3.01 -6.22 -8.48
CA TYR A 75 -2.75 -4.88 -9.04
C TYR A 75 -3.60 -3.80 -8.36
N CYS A 76 -3.23 -2.53 -8.49
CA CYS A 76 -4.09 -1.41 -8.11
C CYS A 76 -5.00 -1.03 -9.28
N ASP A 77 -6.05 -0.27 -9.02
CA ASP A 77 -6.77 0.48 -10.05
C ASP A 77 -5.95 1.68 -10.55
N CYS A 78 -6.44 2.30 -11.62
CA CYS A 78 -5.80 3.47 -12.20
C CYS A 78 -5.85 4.67 -11.26
N PHE A 79 -4.88 5.56 -11.45
CA PHE A 79 -4.89 6.84 -10.76
C PHE A 79 -6.06 7.70 -11.28
N VAL A 80 -6.85 8.27 -10.36
CA VAL A 80 -8.19 8.87 -10.60
C VAL A 80 -8.22 9.94 -11.70
N SER A 81 -7.09 10.59 -11.98
CA SER A 81 -6.96 11.63 -13.02
C SER A 81 -6.10 11.22 -14.23
N GLN A 82 -5.81 9.93 -14.41
CA GLN A 82 -4.89 9.43 -15.44
C GLN A 82 -5.46 8.30 -16.29
N GLY A 83 -6.70 7.88 -16.04
CA GLY A 83 -7.40 6.89 -16.85
C GLY A 83 -8.30 5.96 -16.06
N THR A 84 -8.98 5.10 -16.81
CA THR A 84 -9.84 4.01 -16.32
C THR A 84 -9.19 2.67 -16.63
N CYS A 85 -9.42 1.66 -15.80
CA CYS A 85 -8.89 0.34 -16.05
C CYS A 85 -9.76 -0.41 -17.07
N VAL A 86 -9.25 -0.59 -18.29
CA VAL A 86 -9.90 -1.29 -19.40
C VAL A 86 -8.96 -2.39 -19.89
N ASN A 87 -9.44 -3.62 -20.04
CA ASN A 87 -8.61 -4.78 -20.41
C ASN A 87 -7.34 -4.93 -19.57
N ASN A 88 -7.45 -4.75 -18.25
CA ASN A 88 -6.35 -4.78 -17.29
C ASN A 88 -5.22 -3.77 -17.55
N ARG A 89 -5.51 -2.69 -18.31
CA ARG A 89 -4.60 -1.57 -18.53
C ARG A 89 -5.27 -0.23 -18.27
N CYS A 90 -4.51 0.75 -17.81
CA CYS A 90 -5.00 2.12 -17.69
C CYS A 90 -5.03 2.79 -19.05
N ILE A 91 -6.20 3.29 -19.42
CA ILE A 91 -6.47 4.06 -20.66
C ILE A 91 -7.16 5.36 -20.26
#